data_AF-A0A5E7KN95-F1
#
_entry.id   AF-A0A5E7KN95-F1
#
_cell.length_a   1.000
_cell.length_b   1.000
_cell.length_c   1.000
_cell.angle_alpha   90.00
_cell.angle_beta   90.00
_cell.angle_gamma   90.00
#
_symmetry.space_group_name_H-M   'P 1'
#
loop_
_entity.id
_entity.type
_entity.pdbx_description
1 polymer ?
#
loop_
_entity_poly.entity_id
_entity_poly.type
_entity_poly.pdbx_seq_one_letter_code
_entity_poly.pdbx_strand_id
1 'polypeptide(L)'
;MELKNYFPQNSAGDFLPGAMGYLYLPGTTTLASGLRDAAGNALGNPITASDKGLLQFAAPNGLYDLRVIAPGRDYVLRIQCNDVTESMLAAQTAAANAQAAAQVAELAAGLATITAIYDTYAKAYADVWTLAEGVLVRVLADETRGGRASWYRAVNPPGASLSLDFKAGAYAQAQSPLAFVAGVDLRLVAVPATATTLGALGDCAVSAEHFYLAVASNTWRRVALSTF
;
A
#
# COMPACT_ATOMS: atom_id res chain seq x y z
N MET A 1 -27.60 6.60 -0.11
CA MET A 1 -28.63 6.34 -1.14
C MET A 1 -29.20 7.67 -1.60
N GLU A 2 -29.49 7.82 -2.89
CA GLU A 2 -30.09 9.07 -3.41
C GLU A 2 -31.55 9.21 -2.98
N LEU A 3 -31.91 10.35 -2.39
CA LEU A 3 -33.29 10.69 -2.02
C LEU A 3 -34.04 11.25 -3.25
N LYS A 4 -35.12 10.59 -3.65
CA LYS A 4 -36.01 11.04 -4.72
C LYS A 4 -37.30 11.64 -4.15
N ASN A 5 -37.77 12.70 -4.79
CA ASN A 5 -39.02 13.38 -4.46
C ASN A 5 -39.92 13.41 -5.70
N TYR A 6 -41.13 12.90 -5.56
CA TYR A 6 -42.16 12.95 -6.59
C TYR A 6 -43.42 13.57 -6.04
N PHE A 7 -44.13 14.32 -6.88
CA PHE A 7 -45.41 14.93 -6.55
C PHE A 7 -46.45 14.43 -7.56
N PRO A 8 -47.16 13.33 -7.27
CA PRO A 8 -48.26 12.86 -8.10
C PRO A 8 -49.31 13.97 -8.29
N GLN A 9 -49.70 14.22 -9.54
CA GLN A 9 -50.65 15.27 -9.90
C GLN A 9 -51.80 14.74 -10.76
N ASN A 10 -52.95 15.40 -10.70
CA ASN A 10 -54.08 15.18 -11.62
C ASN A 10 -53.89 15.96 -12.95
N SER A 11 -54.90 15.96 -13.83
CA SER A 11 -54.83 16.69 -15.13
C SER A 11 -54.97 18.20 -14.98
N ALA A 12 -55.47 18.67 -13.84
CA ALA A 12 -55.55 20.09 -13.49
C ALA A 12 -54.27 20.61 -12.82
N GLY A 13 -53.31 19.73 -12.49
CA GLY A 13 -52.07 20.07 -11.80
C GLY A 13 -52.15 20.00 -10.27
N ASP A 14 -53.29 19.60 -9.70
CA ASP A 14 -53.42 19.45 -8.25
C ASP A 14 -52.64 18.25 -7.75
N PHE A 15 -51.97 18.39 -6.62
CA PHE A 15 -51.29 17.28 -5.94
C PHE A 15 -52.31 16.23 -5.48
N LEU A 16 -51.87 14.98 -5.43
CA LEU A 16 -52.67 13.82 -5.02
C LEU A 16 -52.16 13.24 -3.69
N PRO A 17 -52.62 13.77 -2.54
CA PRO A 17 -52.39 13.17 -1.23
C PRO A 17 -52.85 11.71 -1.19
N GLY A 18 -52.12 10.86 -0.48
CA GLY A 18 -52.46 9.44 -0.33
C GLY A 18 -52.23 8.57 -1.58
N ALA A 19 -51.67 9.12 -2.67
CA ALA A 19 -51.23 8.32 -3.80
C ALA A 19 -50.23 7.23 -3.38
N MET A 20 -50.34 6.03 -3.95
CA MET A 20 -49.46 4.90 -3.62
C MET A 20 -48.37 4.73 -4.67
N GLY A 21 -47.12 4.75 -4.23
CA GLY A 21 -45.95 4.40 -5.02
C GLY A 21 -45.51 2.96 -4.81
N TYR A 22 -45.32 2.24 -5.91
CA TYR A 22 -44.70 0.93 -5.94
C TYR A 22 -43.40 1.04 -6.72
N LEU A 23 -42.28 0.70 -6.08
CA LEU A 23 -41.00 0.65 -6.76
C LEU A 23 -40.68 -0.80 -7.14
N TYR A 24 -40.52 -1.08 -8.43
CA TYR A 24 -40.21 -2.40 -8.94
C TYR A 24 -38.78 -2.48 -9.47
N LEU A 25 -38.22 -3.69 -9.45
CA LEU A 25 -37.01 -4.02 -10.23
C LEU A 25 -37.32 -3.86 -11.73
N PRO A 26 -36.34 -3.45 -12.54
CA PRO A 26 -36.59 -2.93 -13.88
C PRO A 26 -37.17 -4.00 -14.81
N GLY A 27 -38.30 -3.69 -15.44
CA GLY A 27 -39.02 -4.58 -16.35
C GLY A 27 -39.75 -5.73 -15.65
N THR A 28 -39.94 -5.65 -14.32
CA THR A 28 -40.56 -6.72 -13.52
C THR A 28 -41.72 -6.19 -12.67
N THR A 29 -42.43 -7.11 -12.00
CA THR A 29 -43.40 -6.80 -10.94
C THR A 29 -42.85 -7.10 -9.54
N THR A 30 -41.56 -7.40 -9.43
CA THR A 30 -40.89 -7.69 -8.15
C THR A 30 -40.61 -6.38 -7.42
N LEU A 31 -41.13 -6.25 -6.19
CA LEU A 31 -40.92 -5.05 -5.37
C LEU A 31 -39.45 -4.91 -4.99
N ALA A 32 -38.92 -3.70 -5.17
CA ALA A 32 -37.59 -3.35 -4.70
C ALA A 32 -37.56 -3.30 -3.16
N SER A 33 -36.47 -3.79 -2.57
CA SER A 33 -36.19 -3.80 -1.14
C SER A 33 -35.09 -2.80 -0.77
N GLY A 34 -34.88 -2.58 0.54
CA GLY A 34 -33.81 -1.72 1.04
C GLY A 34 -34.08 -0.22 0.88
N LEU A 35 -35.36 0.14 0.72
CA LEU A 35 -35.78 1.54 0.67
C LEU A 35 -35.56 2.22 2.03
N ARG A 36 -35.31 3.53 1.98
CA ARG A 36 -35.17 4.38 3.16
C ARG A 36 -35.98 5.66 3.05
N ASP A 37 -36.40 6.20 4.18
CA ASP A 37 -36.97 7.54 4.28
C ASP A 37 -35.87 8.63 4.27
N ALA A 38 -36.26 9.91 4.33
CA ALA A 38 -35.31 11.02 4.38
C ALA A 38 -34.46 11.07 5.67
N ALA A 39 -34.89 10.41 6.74
CA ALA A 39 -34.11 10.26 7.97
C ALA A 39 -33.18 9.03 7.93
N GLY A 40 -33.22 8.24 6.86
CA GLY A 40 -32.43 7.03 6.69
C GLY A 40 -33.02 5.78 7.33
N ASN A 41 -34.23 5.84 7.90
CA ASN A 41 -34.91 4.67 8.45
C ASN A 41 -35.39 3.76 7.32
N ALA A 42 -35.54 2.47 7.61
CA ALA A 42 -36.09 1.52 6.65
C ALA A 42 -37.53 1.93 6.27
N LEU A 43 -37.81 1.96 4.97
CA LEU A 43 -39.10 2.31 4.40
C LEU A 43 -39.71 1.08 3.72
N GLY A 44 -41.01 0.88 3.92
CA GLY A 44 -41.76 -0.20 3.25
C GLY A 44 -42.02 0.09 1.78
N ASN A 45 -42.36 -0.97 1.03
CA ASN A 45 -42.84 -0.89 -0.34
C ASN A 45 -44.15 -1.68 -0.40
N PRO A 46 -45.32 -1.04 -0.67
CA PRO A 46 -45.52 0.30 -1.24
C PRO A 46 -45.30 1.47 -0.29
N ILE A 47 -45.08 2.64 -0.89
CA ILE A 47 -44.91 3.94 -0.24
C ILE A 47 -46.19 4.76 -0.41
N THR A 48 -46.63 5.47 0.62
CA THR A 48 -47.81 6.35 0.53
C THR A 48 -47.38 7.81 0.48
N ALA A 49 -47.94 8.59 -0.44
CA ALA A 49 -47.71 10.03 -0.52
C ALA A 49 -48.32 10.74 0.69
N SER A 50 -47.59 11.69 1.26
CA SER A 50 -48.04 12.50 2.40
C SER A 50 -49.28 13.36 2.07
N ASP A 51 -49.82 14.04 3.08
CA ASP A 51 -50.95 14.96 2.95
C ASP A 51 -50.70 16.13 1.98
N LYS A 52 -49.43 16.40 1.64
CA LYS A 52 -49.03 17.40 0.65
C LYS A 52 -48.81 16.80 -0.75
N GLY A 53 -49.15 15.53 -0.94
CA GLY A 53 -48.88 14.78 -2.17
C GLY A 53 -47.40 14.51 -2.43
N LEU A 54 -46.52 14.62 -1.42
CA LEU A 54 -45.11 14.24 -1.56
C LEU A 54 -44.95 12.73 -1.40
N LEU A 55 -44.42 12.08 -2.43
CA LEU A 55 -43.94 10.71 -2.44
C LEU A 55 -42.40 10.76 -2.41
N GLN A 56 -41.81 10.29 -1.31
CA GLN A 56 -40.38 10.42 -1.06
C GLN A 56 -39.79 9.08 -0.64
N PHE A 57 -38.66 8.73 -1.23
CA PHE A 57 -37.90 7.53 -0.88
C PHE A 57 -36.46 7.65 -1.33
N ALA A 58 -35.58 6.89 -0.68
CA ALA A 58 -34.24 6.60 -1.15
C ALA A 58 -34.12 5.10 -1.43
N ALA A 59 -33.40 4.73 -2.49
CA ALA A 59 -33.18 3.34 -2.88
C ALA A 59 -31.69 3.09 -3.16
N PRO A 60 -31.23 1.82 -3.15
CA PRO A 60 -29.90 1.46 -3.64
C PRO A 60 -29.65 1.92 -5.08
N ASN A 61 -28.37 1.94 -5.49
CA ASN A 61 -27.99 2.35 -6.83
C ASN A 61 -28.55 1.39 -7.88
N GLY A 62 -29.27 1.91 -8.87
CA GLY A 62 -29.87 1.07 -9.90
C GLY A 62 -30.97 1.75 -10.72
N LEU A 63 -31.48 0.99 -11.70
CA LEU A 63 -32.65 1.33 -12.49
C LEU A 63 -33.89 0.69 -11.88
N TYR A 64 -35.00 1.41 -11.85
CA TYR A 64 -36.25 0.95 -11.25
C TYR A 64 -37.46 1.42 -12.07
N ASP A 65 -38.58 0.71 -11.93
CA ASP A 65 -39.88 1.15 -12.42
C ASP A 65 -40.73 1.64 -11.25
N LEU A 66 -41.03 2.94 -11.22
CA LEU A 66 -41.92 3.56 -10.25
C LEU A 66 -43.34 3.59 -10.82
N ARG A 67 -44.22 2.74 -10.29
CA ARG A 67 -45.65 2.81 -10.55
C ARG A 67 -46.32 3.66 -9.48
N VAL A 68 -47.12 4.63 -9.88
CA VAL A 68 -47.92 5.41 -8.95
C VAL A 68 -49.40 5.21 -9.26
N ILE A 69 -50.15 4.85 -8.23
CA ILE A 69 -51.60 4.61 -8.30
C ILE A 69 -52.30 5.65 -7.43
N ALA A 70 -53.27 6.33 -8.01
CA ALA A 70 -54.16 7.28 -7.34
C ALA A 70 -55.57 7.17 -7.94
N PRO A 71 -56.62 7.73 -7.31
CA PRO A 71 -57.97 7.69 -7.87
C PRO A 71 -58.00 8.21 -9.33
N GLY A 72 -58.34 7.32 -10.26
CA GLY A 72 -58.42 7.63 -11.70
C GLY A 72 -57.07 7.77 -12.42
N ARG A 73 -55.94 7.41 -11.79
CA ARG A 73 -54.60 7.45 -12.42
C ARG A 73 -53.74 6.26 -12.04
N ASP A 74 -53.09 5.69 -13.04
CA ASP A 74 -52.11 4.62 -12.90
C ASP A 74 -51.03 4.84 -13.97
N TYR A 75 -49.81 5.11 -13.54
CA TYR A 75 -48.71 5.42 -14.45
C TYR A 75 -47.40 4.82 -13.94
N VAL A 76 -46.55 4.42 -14.87
CA VAL A 76 -45.24 3.83 -14.60
C VAL A 76 -44.16 4.72 -15.20
N LEU A 77 -43.16 5.08 -14.41
CA LEU A 77 -41.97 5.79 -14.87
C LEU A 77 -40.72 4.95 -14.62
N ARG A 78 -39.86 4.86 -15.63
CA ARG A 78 -38.50 4.36 -15.45
C ARG A 78 -37.67 5.44 -14.76
N ILE A 79 -37.04 5.09 -13.64
CA ILE A 79 -36.20 6.00 -12.87
C ILE A 79 -34.83 5.37 -12.59
N GLN A 80 -33.86 6.21 -12.24
CA GLN A 80 -32.54 5.78 -11.81
C GLN A 80 -32.22 6.43 -10.47
N CYS A 81 -31.75 5.63 -9.52
CA CYS A 81 -31.19 6.08 -8.25
C CYS A 81 -29.67 5.95 -8.32
N ASN A 82 -28.96 7.05 -8.08
CA ASN A 82 -27.50 7.13 -8.12
C ASN A 82 -26.97 7.85 -6.88
N ASP A 83 -26.36 7.10 -5.97
CA ASP A 83 -25.54 7.62 -4.89
C ASP A 83 -24.10 7.79 -5.38
N VAL A 84 -23.76 9.04 -5.71
CA VAL A 84 -22.41 9.43 -6.12
C VAL A 84 -21.43 9.31 -4.96
N THR A 85 -21.85 9.54 -3.72
CA THR A 85 -20.98 9.46 -2.54
C THR A 85 -20.51 8.03 -2.29
N GLU A 86 -21.43 7.05 -2.36
CA GLU A 86 -21.09 5.63 -2.27
C GLU A 86 -20.15 5.21 -3.41
N SER A 87 -20.42 5.68 -4.63
CA SER A 87 -19.59 5.38 -5.81
C SER A 87 -18.17 5.96 -5.67
N MET A 88 -18.05 7.17 -5.14
CA MET A 88 -16.75 7.80 -4.86
C MET A 88 -15.99 7.07 -3.76
N LEU A 89 -16.66 6.66 -2.68
CA LEU A 89 -16.02 5.92 -1.59
C LEU A 89 -15.48 4.59 -2.08
N ALA A 90 -16.26 3.83 -2.85
CA ALA A 90 -15.81 2.58 -3.45
C ALA A 90 -14.59 2.78 -4.36
N ALA A 91 -14.57 3.84 -5.18
CA ALA A 91 -13.43 4.19 -6.02
C ALA A 91 -12.18 4.56 -5.20
N GLN A 92 -12.34 5.33 -4.12
CA GLN A 92 -11.24 5.70 -3.22
C GLN A 92 -10.65 4.46 -2.51
N THR A 93 -11.51 3.56 -2.01
CA THR A 93 -11.06 2.30 -1.41
C THR A 93 -10.32 1.43 -2.42
N ALA A 94 -10.83 1.31 -3.64
CA ALA A 94 -10.14 0.56 -4.70
C ALA A 94 -8.76 1.16 -5.02
N ALA A 95 -8.66 2.50 -5.08
CA ALA A 95 -7.38 3.18 -5.29
C ALA A 95 -6.38 2.92 -4.14
N ALA A 96 -6.84 3.01 -2.89
CA ALA A 96 -6.00 2.72 -1.73
C ALA A 96 -5.51 1.26 -1.71
N ASN A 97 -6.40 0.30 -2.01
CA ASN A 97 -6.06 -1.11 -2.11
C ASN A 97 -5.04 -1.37 -3.22
N ALA A 98 -5.17 -0.70 -4.37
CA ALA A 98 -4.22 -0.80 -5.46
C ALA A 98 -2.83 -0.25 -5.08
N GLN A 99 -2.78 0.89 -4.38
CA GLN A 99 -1.52 1.45 -3.88
C GLN A 99 -0.84 0.52 -2.87
N ALA A 100 -1.60 -0.04 -1.93
CA ALA A 100 -1.09 -1.01 -0.97
C ALA A 100 -0.56 -2.27 -1.66
N ALA A 101 -1.28 -2.80 -2.65
CA ALA A 101 -0.84 -3.95 -3.43
C ALA A 101 0.46 -3.67 -4.20
N ALA A 102 0.60 -2.47 -4.77
CA ALA A 102 1.83 -2.06 -5.45
C ALA A 102 3.03 -1.98 -4.49
N GLN A 103 2.85 -1.39 -3.31
CA GLN A 103 3.90 -1.32 -2.29
C GLN A 103 4.32 -2.71 -1.78
N VAL A 104 3.36 -3.62 -1.59
CA VAL A 104 3.64 -5.02 -1.21
C VAL A 104 4.40 -5.74 -2.31
N ALA A 105 4.04 -5.53 -3.57
CA ALA A 105 4.75 -6.14 -4.70
C ALA A 105 6.18 -5.63 -4.83
N GLU A 106 6.42 -4.33 -4.62
CA GLU A 106 7.76 -3.74 -4.63
C GLU A 106 8.62 -4.28 -3.48
N LEU A 107 8.06 -4.35 -2.27
CA LEU A 107 8.76 -4.93 -1.11
C LEU A 107 9.07 -6.42 -1.32
N ALA A 108 8.12 -7.19 -1.87
CA ALA A 108 8.32 -8.59 -2.18
C ALA A 108 9.39 -8.80 -3.26
N ALA A 109 9.41 -7.95 -4.30
CA ALA A 109 10.47 -7.95 -5.29
C ALA A 109 11.84 -7.62 -4.66
N GLY A 110 11.90 -6.63 -3.76
CA GLY A 110 13.11 -6.32 -2.99
C GLY A 110 13.58 -7.50 -2.13
N LEU A 111 12.69 -8.15 -1.40
CA LEU A 111 13.02 -9.33 -0.58
C LEU A 111 13.47 -10.52 -1.43
N ALA A 112 12.90 -10.72 -2.61
CA ALA A 112 13.35 -11.76 -3.55
C ALA A 112 14.79 -11.57 -4.03
N THR A 113 15.31 -10.33 -4.00
CA THR A 113 16.73 -10.06 -4.31
C THR A 113 17.68 -10.40 -3.16
N ILE A 114 17.20 -10.59 -1.94
CA ILE A 114 17.97 -11.16 -0.82
C ILE A 114 17.91 -12.67 -0.95
N THR A 115 18.72 -13.22 -1.85
CA THR A 115 18.58 -14.61 -2.28
C THR A 115 19.23 -15.61 -1.32
N ALA A 116 20.13 -15.16 -0.43
CA ALA A 116 20.80 -16.09 0.48
C ALA A 116 21.15 -15.47 1.85
N ILE A 117 20.67 -16.11 2.92
CA ILE A 117 21.01 -15.80 4.31
C ILE A 117 21.71 -17.01 4.89
N TYR A 118 22.89 -16.79 5.48
CA TYR A 118 23.69 -17.82 6.11
C TYR A 118 24.00 -17.48 7.55
N ASP A 119 24.08 -18.51 8.40
CA ASP A 119 24.46 -18.34 9.80
C ASP A 119 25.90 -17.86 9.95
N THR A 120 26.82 -18.38 9.13
CA THR A 120 28.27 -18.13 9.21
C THR A 120 28.87 -17.86 7.84
N TYR A 121 30.02 -17.20 7.82
CA TYR A 121 30.75 -16.90 6.59
C TYR A 121 31.20 -18.19 5.89
N ALA A 122 31.63 -19.20 6.63
CA ALA A 122 32.02 -20.50 6.08
C ALA A 122 30.89 -21.18 5.28
N LYS A 123 29.64 -21.12 5.76
CA LYS A 123 28.48 -21.65 5.01
C LYS A 123 28.22 -20.84 3.74
N ALA A 124 28.24 -19.52 3.84
CA ALA A 124 28.09 -18.64 2.68
C ALA A 124 29.18 -18.89 1.63
N TYR A 125 30.42 -19.07 2.07
CA TYR A 125 31.57 -19.31 1.22
C TYR A 125 31.53 -20.68 0.53
N ALA A 126 30.98 -21.70 1.19
CA ALA A 126 30.78 -23.02 0.57
C ALA A 126 29.77 -22.96 -0.58
N ASP A 127 28.68 -22.21 -0.38
CA ASP A 127 27.56 -22.15 -1.32
C ASP A 127 27.72 -21.10 -2.42
N VAL A 128 28.62 -20.12 -2.25
CA VAL A 128 28.80 -18.99 -3.17
C VAL A 128 28.96 -19.39 -4.64
N TRP A 129 29.55 -20.56 -4.91
CA TRP A 129 29.75 -21.09 -6.26
C TRP A 129 28.46 -21.52 -6.95
N THR A 130 27.40 -21.73 -6.18
CA THR A 130 26.04 -22.03 -6.68
C THR A 130 25.20 -20.77 -6.84
N LEU A 131 25.67 -19.63 -6.33
CA LEU A 131 24.98 -18.36 -6.43
C LEU A 131 25.29 -17.69 -7.77
N ALA A 132 24.30 -17.00 -8.32
CA ALA A 132 24.51 -16.14 -9.47
C ALA A 132 25.43 -14.96 -9.10
N GLU A 133 26.22 -14.49 -10.08
CA GLU A 133 27.05 -13.30 -9.90
C GLU A 133 26.17 -12.09 -9.51
N GLY A 134 26.63 -11.30 -8.56
CA GLY A 134 25.94 -10.08 -8.10
C GLY A 134 24.90 -10.31 -7.00
N VAL A 135 24.56 -11.55 -6.66
CA VAL A 135 23.63 -11.88 -5.57
C VAL A 135 24.13 -11.30 -4.25
N LEU A 136 23.24 -10.64 -3.51
CA LEU A 136 23.53 -10.17 -2.16
C LEU A 136 23.35 -11.33 -1.17
N VAL A 137 24.37 -11.51 -0.33
CA VAL A 137 24.45 -12.56 0.67
C VAL A 137 24.54 -11.91 2.04
N ARG A 138 23.65 -12.30 2.96
CA ARG A 138 23.71 -11.86 4.35
C ARG A 138 24.29 -12.97 5.22
N VAL A 139 25.32 -12.63 5.99
CA VAL A 139 25.92 -13.53 6.99
C VAL A 139 25.55 -13.01 8.38
N LEU A 140 24.95 -13.84 9.23
CA LEU A 140 24.42 -13.41 10.53
C LEU A 140 25.50 -13.33 11.62
N ALA A 141 26.38 -14.31 11.69
CA ALA A 141 27.50 -14.38 12.63
C ALA A 141 28.80 -14.54 11.85
N ASP A 142 29.28 -13.45 11.26
CA ASP A 142 30.46 -13.45 10.41
C ASP A 142 31.74 -13.54 11.25
N GLU A 143 32.31 -14.73 11.30
CA GLU A 143 33.56 -15.03 11.99
C GLU A 143 34.76 -14.21 11.47
N THR A 144 34.71 -13.73 10.22
CA THR A 144 35.77 -12.88 9.66
C THR A 144 35.66 -11.42 10.11
N ARG A 145 34.50 -11.03 10.68
CA ARG A 145 34.18 -9.67 11.12
C ARG A 145 33.76 -9.61 12.60
N GLY A 146 34.34 -10.48 13.41
CA GLY A 146 34.13 -10.47 14.86
C GLY A 146 32.72 -10.91 15.28
N GLY A 147 32.10 -11.81 14.52
CA GLY A 147 30.79 -12.38 14.81
C GLY A 147 29.61 -11.45 14.53
N ARG A 148 29.82 -10.34 13.80
CA ARG A 148 28.78 -9.38 13.45
C ARG A 148 28.00 -9.83 12.22
N ALA A 149 26.80 -9.29 12.06
CA ALA A 149 26.08 -9.46 10.80
C ALA A 149 26.74 -8.61 9.71
N SER A 150 26.97 -9.23 8.55
CA SER A 150 27.71 -8.64 7.43
C SER A 150 27.02 -8.92 6.10
N TRP A 151 27.25 -8.06 5.12
CA TRP A 151 26.72 -8.21 3.77
C TRP A 151 27.86 -8.45 2.78
N TYR A 152 27.58 -9.33 1.83
CA TYR A 152 28.50 -9.73 0.77
C TYR A 152 27.78 -9.69 -0.57
N ARG A 153 28.57 -9.61 -1.64
CA ARG A 153 28.14 -9.81 -3.02
C ARG A 153 28.87 -11.03 -3.54
N ALA A 154 28.12 -11.99 -4.08
CA ALA A 154 28.71 -13.11 -4.80
C ALA A 154 29.41 -12.60 -6.07
N VAL A 155 30.68 -12.96 -6.23
CA VAL A 155 31.49 -12.66 -7.40
C VAL A 155 31.95 -14.00 -7.95
N ASN A 156 31.48 -14.34 -9.15
CA ASN A 156 31.99 -15.48 -9.90
C ASN A 156 33.07 -14.94 -10.85
N PRO A 157 34.36 -15.00 -10.49
CA PRO A 157 35.40 -14.55 -11.40
C PRO A 157 35.32 -15.38 -12.69
N PRO A 158 35.18 -14.74 -13.88
CA PRO A 158 35.20 -15.47 -15.13
C PRO A 158 36.57 -16.12 -15.29
N GLY A 159 36.63 -17.45 -15.19
CA GLY A 159 37.82 -18.21 -15.53
C GLY A 159 38.77 -18.60 -14.39
N ALA A 160 38.31 -18.67 -13.13
CA ALA A 160 39.07 -19.40 -12.10
C ALA A 160 38.97 -20.92 -12.33
N SER A 161 39.45 -21.40 -13.48
CA SER A 161 40.05 -22.73 -13.51
C SER A 161 41.17 -22.73 -12.48
N LEU A 162 41.41 -23.85 -11.82
CA LEU A 162 42.62 -24.07 -11.05
C LEU A 162 43.82 -23.88 -12.00
N SER A 163 44.31 -22.65 -12.14
CA SER A 163 45.57 -22.35 -12.77
C SER A 163 46.62 -22.90 -11.80
N LEU A 164 46.92 -24.19 -11.96
CA LEU A 164 48.15 -24.78 -11.47
C LEU A 164 49.28 -24.09 -12.23
N ASP A 165 49.70 -22.91 -11.76
CA ASP A 165 50.93 -22.30 -12.22
C ASP A 165 52.10 -23.07 -11.59
N PHE A 166 52.52 -24.14 -12.27
CA PHE A 166 53.68 -24.94 -11.87
C PHE A 166 55.00 -24.15 -11.95
N LYS A 167 55.00 -22.91 -12.47
CA LYS A 167 56.22 -22.17 -12.78
C LYS A 167 56.74 -21.31 -11.62
N ALA A 168 55.90 -20.96 -10.64
CA ALA A 168 56.27 -20.04 -9.56
C ALA A 168 56.18 -20.61 -8.14
N GLY A 169 55.67 -21.83 -7.94
CA GLY A 169 55.59 -22.46 -6.61
C GLY A 169 54.71 -21.71 -5.59
N ALA A 170 53.94 -20.72 -6.02
CA ALA A 170 53.07 -19.91 -5.18
C ALA A 170 51.62 -20.12 -5.61
N TYR A 171 50.81 -20.65 -4.70
CA TYR A 171 49.36 -20.70 -4.84
C TYR A 171 48.84 -19.25 -4.77
N ALA A 172 48.47 -18.66 -5.91
CA ALA A 172 47.65 -17.46 -5.88
C ALA A 172 46.32 -17.87 -5.24
N GLN A 173 46.06 -17.44 -4.00
CA GLN A 173 44.75 -17.64 -3.38
C GLN A 173 43.72 -17.06 -4.34
N ALA A 174 42.81 -17.90 -4.83
CA ALA A 174 41.65 -17.42 -5.57
C ALA A 174 41.03 -16.29 -4.75
N GLN A 175 40.83 -15.13 -5.37
CA GLN A 175 40.14 -14.01 -4.71
C GLN A 175 38.84 -14.56 -4.10
N SER A 176 38.53 -14.15 -2.88
CA SER A 176 37.31 -14.63 -2.21
C SER A 176 36.11 -14.38 -3.13
N PRO A 177 35.35 -15.42 -3.51
CA PRO A 177 34.12 -15.28 -4.30
C PRO A 177 33.03 -14.49 -3.56
N LEU A 178 33.21 -14.17 -2.28
CA LEU A 178 32.38 -13.23 -1.55
C LEU A 178 33.11 -11.89 -1.42
N ALA A 179 32.71 -10.91 -2.22
CA ALA A 179 33.16 -9.54 -2.06
C ALA A 179 32.36 -8.90 -0.92
N PHE A 180 33.04 -8.51 0.16
CA PHE A 180 32.41 -7.77 1.25
C PHE A 180 31.77 -6.50 0.69
N VAL A 181 30.45 -6.41 0.82
CA VAL A 181 29.74 -5.16 0.59
C VAL A 181 29.99 -4.38 1.85
N ALA A 182 30.96 -3.47 1.78
CA ALA A 182 31.21 -2.55 2.87
C ALA A 182 29.86 -1.91 3.23
N GLY A 183 29.30 -2.30 4.37
CA GLY A 183 28.54 -1.34 5.14
C GLY A 183 29.46 -0.14 5.27
N VAL A 184 28.95 1.06 5.03
CA VAL A 184 29.69 2.26 5.40
C VAL A 184 29.93 2.09 6.89
N ASP A 185 31.11 1.60 7.27
CA ASP A 185 31.42 1.26 8.64
C ASP A 185 31.18 2.56 9.39
N LEU A 186 30.13 2.58 10.23
CA LEU A 186 29.85 3.69 11.11
C LEU A 186 31.04 3.76 12.05
N ARG A 187 32.05 4.52 11.65
CA ARG A 187 33.29 4.65 12.38
C ARG A 187 33.01 5.62 13.52
N LEU A 188 32.98 5.08 14.73
CA LEU A 188 32.84 5.91 15.92
C LEU A 188 34.14 6.73 16.10
N VAL A 189 34.02 8.05 16.02
CA VAL A 189 35.11 9.00 16.20
C VAL A 189 34.83 9.93 17.38
N ALA A 190 35.82 10.75 17.74
CA ALA A 190 35.63 11.78 18.75
C ALA A 190 34.54 12.79 18.31
N VAL A 191 33.81 13.35 19.27
CA VAL A 191 32.78 14.35 19.00
C VAL A 191 33.38 15.53 18.23
N PRO A 192 32.82 15.90 17.07
CA PRO A 192 33.35 17.00 16.29
C PRO A 192 33.21 18.32 17.06
N ALA A 193 34.31 19.08 17.15
CA ALA A 193 34.31 20.38 17.82
C ALA A 193 33.42 21.41 17.08
N THR A 194 33.32 21.28 15.75
CA THR A 194 32.54 22.13 14.87
C THR A 194 31.92 21.33 13.73
N ALA A 195 30.91 21.89 13.05
CA ALA A 195 30.28 21.25 11.89
C ALA A 195 31.23 21.01 10.69
N THR A 196 32.42 21.65 10.71
CA THR A 196 33.48 21.57 9.69
C THR A 196 34.71 20.77 10.16
N THR A 197 34.64 20.13 11.33
CA THR A 197 35.72 19.26 11.83
C THR A 197 35.99 18.13 10.84
N LEU A 198 37.26 17.74 10.70
CA LEU A 198 37.67 16.67 9.79
C LEU A 198 36.89 15.38 10.09
N GLY A 199 36.19 14.86 9.08
CA GLY A 199 35.40 13.64 9.16
C GLY A 199 35.14 13.07 7.77
N ALA A 200 35.16 11.75 7.65
CA ALA A 200 34.79 11.05 6.43
C ALA A 200 33.28 10.77 6.38
N LEU A 201 32.73 10.61 5.18
CA LEU A 201 31.33 10.18 5.01
C LEU A 201 31.07 8.90 5.82
N GLY A 202 30.06 8.94 6.69
CA GLY A 202 29.70 7.81 7.55
C GLY A 202 30.40 7.76 8.91
N ASP A 203 31.34 8.65 9.21
CA ASP A 203 31.83 8.79 10.58
C ASP A 203 30.68 9.21 11.51
N CYS A 204 30.62 8.63 12.70
CA CYS A 204 29.63 8.98 13.71
C CYS A 204 30.29 9.29 15.06
N ALA A 205 29.63 10.11 15.87
CA ALA A 205 30.10 10.41 17.22
C ALA A 205 28.89 10.58 18.14
N VAL A 206 29.09 10.37 19.45
CA VAL A 206 28.03 10.49 20.45
C VAL A 206 28.54 11.34 21.59
N SER A 207 27.76 12.33 21.99
CA SER A 207 27.93 13.08 23.24
C SER A 207 26.81 12.72 24.22
N ALA A 208 26.85 13.30 25.42
CA ALA A 208 25.77 13.12 26.40
C ALA A 208 24.39 13.61 25.88
N GLU A 209 24.37 14.53 24.93
CA GLU A 209 23.14 15.19 24.48
C GLU A 209 22.78 14.90 23.02
N HIS A 210 23.74 14.49 22.19
CA HIS A 210 23.56 14.43 20.74
C HIS A 210 24.21 13.21 20.11
N PHE A 211 23.57 12.70 19.05
CA PHE A 211 24.18 11.81 18.07
C PHE A 211 24.60 12.62 16.84
N TYR A 212 25.83 12.41 16.36
CA TYR A 212 26.43 13.11 15.22
C TYR A 212 26.71 12.13 14.09
N LEU A 213 26.45 12.57 12.84
CA LEU A 213 26.73 11.81 11.62
C LEU A 213 27.37 12.72 10.57
N ALA A 214 28.52 12.32 10.05
CA ALA A 214 29.15 12.96 8.90
C ALA A 214 28.42 12.53 7.62
N VAL A 215 27.65 13.44 7.02
CA VAL A 215 26.83 13.18 5.83
C VAL A 215 27.55 13.49 4.51
N ALA A 216 28.71 14.13 4.60
CA ALA A 216 29.71 14.29 3.54
C ALA A 216 31.06 14.59 4.23
N SER A 217 32.14 14.61 3.46
CA SER A 217 33.46 14.97 3.99
C SER A 217 33.39 16.31 4.73
N ASN A 218 33.78 16.29 6.00
CA ASN A 218 33.80 17.45 6.91
C ASN A 218 32.43 18.13 7.07
N THR A 219 31.33 17.41 6.84
CA THR A 219 29.97 17.94 6.97
C THR A 219 29.17 17.11 7.96
N TRP A 220 28.97 17.64 9.16
CA TRP A 220 28.31 16.94 10.26
C TRP A 220 26.84 17.37 10.44
N ARG A 221 25.97 16.40 10.65
CA ARG A 221 24.59 16.59 11.15
C ARG A 221 24.50 16.03 12.56
N ARG A 222 23.60 16.61 13.37
CA ARG A 222 23.33 16.11 14.73
C ARG A 222 21.84 16.02 15.00
N VAL A 223 21.47 15.07 15.84
CA VAL A 223 20.13 14.92 16.41
C VAL A 223 20.24 14.89 17.94
N ALA A 224 19.34 15.57 18.64
CA ALA A 224 19.29 15.55 20.10
C ALA A 224 18.80 14.18 20.56
N LEU A 225 19.45 13.60 21.57
CA LEU A 225 19.06 12.29 22.10
C LEU A 225 17.74 12.35 22.88
N SER A 226 17.35 13.52 23.37
CA SER A 226 16.09 13.74 24.10
C SER A 226 14.83 13.60 23.24
N THR A 227 14.96 13.44 21.92
CA THR A 227 13.83 13.20 21.01
C THR A 227 13.44 11.73 20.90
N PHE A 228 14.11 10.84 21.63
CA PHE A 228 13.86 9.39 21.71
C PHE A 228 13.59 8.99 23.16
#